data_AF-A0A2S9FRZ0-F1
#
_entry.id   AF-A0A2S9FRZ0-F1
#
_cell.length_a   1.000
_cell.length_b   1.000
_cell.length_c   1.000
_cell.angle_alpha   90.00
_cell.angle_beta   90.00
_cell.angle_gamma   90.00
#
_symmetry.space_group_name_H-M   'P 1'
#
loop_
_entity.id
_entity.type
_entity.pdbx_description
1 polymer ?
#
loop_
_entity_poly.entity_id
_entity_poly.type
_entity_poly.pdbx_seq_one_letter_code
_entity_poly.pdbx_strand_id
1 'polypeptide(L)'
;KGPSQLVHGDLYGTVLFAGTAAPGITDITPYWRPPAWAAGVVGLAPGQCIYHDDALIERWSQLPEWPQMLLRALIFRLAVHALHPRSTAAAFPG
;
A
#
# COMPACT_ATOMS: atom_id res chain seq x y z
N LYS A 1 18.87 0.86 3.58
CA LYS A 1 18.27 -0.47 3.81
C LYS A 1 17.81 -0.62 5.26
N GLY A 2 16.51 -0.51 5.52
CA GLY A 2 15.95 -0.91 6.83
C GLY A 2 15.83 -2.44 6.91
N PRO A 3 15.90 -3.05 8.12
CA PRO A 3 15.72 -4.48 8.27
C PRO A 3 14.29 -4.89 7.91
N SER A 4 14.13 -6.10 7.38
CA SER A 4 12.80 -6.70 7.20
C SER A 4 12.16 -6.96 8.56
N GLN A 5 10.88 -6.62 8.68
CA GLN A 5 10.06 -6.90 9.85
C GLN A 5 8.62 -7.24 9.42
N LEU A 6 7.76 -7.53 10.38
CA LEU A 6 6.34 -7.73 10.14
C LEU A 6 5.71 -6.40 9.72
N VAL A 7 5.15 -6.36 8.51
CA VAL A 7 4.46 -5.19 7.95
C VAL A 7 3.12 -5.60 7.33
N HIS A 8 2.19 -4.67 7.24
CA HIS A 8 0.88 -4.89 6.63
C HIS A 8 0.95 -4.65 5.11
N GLY A 9 0.40 -5.56 4.31
CA GLY A 9 0.47 -5.55 2.85
C GLY A 9 -0.71 -4.88 2.14
N ASP A 10 -1.74 -4.47 2.88
CA ASP A 10 -2.88 -3.77 2.29
C ASP A 10 -3.54 -2.80 3.28
N LEU A 11 -2.78 -1.81 3.77
CA LEU A 11 -3.31 -0.84 4.75
C LEU A 11 -4.44 0.04 4.19
N TYR A 12 -4.58 0.12 2.87
CA TYR A 12 -5.67 0.88 2.26
C TYR A 12 -7.00 0.13 2.44
N GLY A 13 -8.04 0.81 2.91
CA GLY A 13 -9.36 0.20 3.12
C GLY A 13 -9.48 -0.73 4.34
N THR A 14 -8.39 -0.96 5.08
CA THR A 14 -8.34 -1.84 6.28
C THR A 14 -8.07 -1.07 7.57
N VAL A 15 -8.19 0.26 7.52
CA VAL A 15 -8.06 1.14 8.69
C VAL A 15 -9.43 1.73 9.03
N LEU A 16 -9.91 1.46 10.25
CA LEU A 16 -11.15 1.97 10.78
C LEU A 16 -10.91 3.19 11.68
N PHE A 17 -11.70 4.23 11.50
CA PHE A 17 -11.67 5.45 12.31
C PHE A 17 -12.97 5.59 13.11
N ALA A 18 -12.87 5.93 14.40
CA ALA A 18 -14.01 6.13 15.29
C ALA A 18 -13.80 7.36 16.18
N GLY A 19 -14.32 8.51 15.75
CA GLY A 19 -14.13 9.78 16.47
C GLY A 19 -12.66 10.11 16.68
N THR A 20 -12.27 10.37 17.93
CA THR A 20 -10.88 10.66 18.33
C THR A 20 -10.12 9.42 18.83
N ALA A 21 -10.71 8.23 18.72
CA ALA A 21 -10.03 7.00 19.10
C ALA A 21 -8.84 6.72 18.17
N ALA A 22 -7.85 5.98 18.67
CA ALA A 22 -6.76 5.50 17.83
C ALA A 22 -7.31 4.67 16.65
N PRO A 23 -6.75 4.80 15.43
CA PRO A 23 -7.20 4.03 14.29
C PRO A 23 -7.07 2.52 14.54
N GLY A 24 -8.13 1.77 14.25
CA GLY A 24 -8.12 0.30 14.28
C GLY A 24 -7.63 -0.26 12.94
N ILE A 25 -6.92 -1.38 12.97
CA ILE A 25 -6.49 -2.11 11.77
C ILE A 25 -7.28 -3.41 11.69
N THR A 26 -7.91 -3.67 10.54
CA THR A 26 -8.64 -4.91 10.22
C THR A 26 -7.91 -5.69 9.13
N ASP A 27 -8.44 -6.88 8.78
CA ASP A 27 -8.03 -7.65 7.60
C ASP A 27 -6.50 -7.86 7.48
N ILE A 28 -5.90 -8.21 8.62
CA ILE A 28 -4.44 -8.29 8.79
C ILE A 28 -3.81 -9.16 7.70
N THR A 29 -3.06 -8.52 6.80
CA THR A 29 -2.33 -9.15 5.69
C THR A 29 -0.82 -9.03 5.91
N PRO A 30 -0.20 -9.96 6.67
CA PRO A 30 1.18 -9.82 7.13
C PRO A 30 2.22 -10.21 6.06
N TYR A 31 3.30 -9.43 5.99
CA TYR A 31 4.48 -9.72 5.16
C TYR A 31 5.78 -9.44 5.93
N TRP A 32 6.85 -10.16 5.59
CA TRP A 32 8.19 -9.91 6.13
C TRP A 32 9.02 -9.07 5.15
N ARG A 33 8.99 -7.74 5.31
CA ARG A 33 9.59 -6.77 4.37
C ARG A 33 10.08 -5.52 5.10
N PRO A 34 10.92 -4.68 4.48
CA PRO A 34 11.26 -3.37 5.03
C PRO A 34 10.01 -2.48 5.18
N PRO A 35 9.88 -1.65 6.24
CA PRO A 35 8.73 -0.75 6.42
C PRO A 35 8.45 0.18 5.25
N ALA A 36 9.51 0.66 4.59
CA ALA A 36 9.38 1.51 3.41
C ALA A 36 8.68 0.81 2.23
N TRP A 37 8.73 -0.52 2.15
CA TRP A 37 7.94 -1.27 1.17
C TRP A 37 6.44 -1.14 1.45
N ALA A 38 6.01 -1.28 2.70
CA ALA A 38 4.60 -1.16 3.07
C ALA A 38 4.06 0.26 2.82
N ALA A 39 4.88 1.29 3.07
CA ALA A 39 4.56 2.67 2.68
C ALA A 39 4.36 2.81 1.16
N GLY A 40 5.21 2.15 0.36
CA GLY A 40 5.06 2.10 -1.10
C GLY A 40 3.76 1.44 -1.55
N VAL A 41 3.34 0.36 -0.86
CA VAL A 41 2.09 -0.33 -1.16
C VAL A 41 0.85 0.54 -0.87
N VAL A 42 0.92 1.40 0.14
CA VAL A 42 -0.11 2.41 0.43
C VAL A 42 -0.10 3.51 -0.62
N GLY A 43 1.08 4.01 -1.00
CA GLY A 43 1.19 5.09 -1.98
C GLY A 43 0.74 4.72 -3.40
N LEU A 44 0.76 3.43 -3.74
CA LEU A 44 0.28 2.90 -5.03
C LEU A 44 -1.18 2.41 -4.99
N ALA A 45 -1.91 2.64 -3.91
CA ALA A 45 -3.33 2.28 -3.84
C ALA A 45 -4.11 3.08 -4.90
N PRO A 46 -5.02 2.45 -5.68
CA PRO A 46 -5.71 3.07 -6.82
C PRO A 46 -6.50 4.34 -6.44
N GLY A 47 -6.93 5.11 -7.46
CA GLY A 47 -7.52 6.47 -7.48
C GLY A 47 -8.64 6.83 -6.48
N GLN A 48 -9.00 5.93 -5.57
CA GLN A 48 -9.93 6.16 -4.46
C GLN A 48 -9.21 6.61 -3.17
N CYS A 49 -7.88 6.71 -3.17
CA CYS A 49 -7.17 7.47 -2.16
C CYS A 49 -7.54 8.96 -2.30
N ILE A 50 -8.07 9.56 -1.23
CA ILE A 50 -8.45 10.99 -1.14
C ILE A 50 -7.24 11.93 -1.40
N TYR A 51 -6.03 11.37 -1.52
CA TYR A 51 -4.75 12.04 -1.73
C TYR A 51 -4.01 11.52 -2.97
N HIS A 52 -4.73 11.17 -4.05
CA HIS A 52 -4.12 10.79 -5.32
C HIS A 52 -3.53 12.03 -6.00
N ASP A 53 -2.37 12.46 -5.52
CA ASP A 53 -1.53 13.51 -6.05
C ASP A 53 -0.09 12.98 -6.07
N ASP A 54 0.67 13.29 -7.12
CA ASP A 54 2.09 12.93 -7.27
C ASP A 54 2.91 13.38 -6.04
N ALA A 55 2.42 14.39 -5.33
CA ALA A 55 2.93 14.84 -4.03
C ALA A 55 3.07 13.72 -2.98
N LEU A 56 2.27 12.64 -3.04
CA LEU A 56 2.37 11.54 -2.07
C LEU A 56 3.65 10.71 -2.28
N ILE A 57 4.10 10.57 -3.53
CA ILE A 57 5.37 9.91 -3.87
C ILE A 57 6.54 10.76 -3.39
N GLU A 58 6.47 12.08 -3.56
CA GLU A 58 7.50 13.01 -3.11
C GLU A 58 7.58 13.11 -1.59
N ARG A 59 6.43 13.07 -0.90
CA ARG A 59 6.32 13.17 0.57
C ARG A 59 7.11 12.11 1.34
N TRP A 60 7.36 10.96 0.72
CA TRP A 60 8.11 9.85 1.32
C TRP A 60 9.45 9.57 0.64
N SER A 61 9.94 10.51 -0.19
CA SER A 61 11.22 10.41 -0.89
C SER A 61 12.43 10.17 0.03
N GLN A 62 12.37 10.63 1.29
CA GLN A 62 13.38 10.39 2.31
C GLN A 62 13.45 8.93 2.81
N LEU A 63 12.47 8.08 2.49
CA LEU A 63 12.48 6.70 2.94
C LEU A 63 13.64 5.92 2.27
N PRO A 64 14.28 4.97 2.98
CA PRO A 64 15.41 4.24 2.44
C PRO A 64 15.05 3.48 1.16
N GLU A 65 15.83 3.68 0.10
CA GLU A 65 15.67 3.00 -1.20
C GLU A 65 14.27 3.22 -1.81
N TRP A 66 13.65 4.38 -1.56
CA TRP A 66 12.26 4.68 -1.92
C TRP A 66 11.86 4.34 -3.37
N PRO A 67 12.63 4.73 -4.42
CA PRO A 67 12.28 4.35 -5.79
C PRO A 67 12.23 2.83 -6.00
N GLN A 68 13.14 2.09 -5.35
CA GLN A 68 13.15 0.63 -5.42
C GLN A 68 12.04 0.01 -4.59
N MET A 69 11.62 0.63 -3.47
CA MET A 69 10.48 0.18 -2.69
C MET A 69 9.17 0.36 -3.47
N LEU A 70 9.01 1.49 -4.17
CA LEU A 70 7.89 1.72 -5.08
C LEU A 70 7.84 0.68 -6.20
N LEU A 71 8.96 0.40 -6.87
CA LEU A 71 9.01 -0.63 -7.91
C LEU A 71 8.57 -2.01 -7.38
N ARG A 72 9.08 -2.40 -6.21
CA ARG A 72 8.72 -3.68 -5.57
C ARG A 72 7.25 -3.72 -5.14
N ALA A 73 6.71 -2.61 -4.63
CA ALA A 73 5.32 -2.49 -4.25
C ALA A 73 4.38 -2.55 -5.47
N LEU A 74 4.79 -1.92 -6.60
CA LEU A 74 4.06 -1.97 -7.86
C LEU A 74 3.98 -3.38 -8.42
N ILE A 75 5.13 -4.08 -8.50
CA ILE A 75 5.18 -5.47 -8.96
C ILE A 75 4.28 -6.35 -8.08
N PHE A 76 4.30 -6.13 -6.76
CA PHE A 76 3.43 -6.84 -5.83
C PHE A 76 1.94 -6.59 -6.12
N ARG A 77 1.52 -5.32 -6.23
CA ARG A 77 0.12 -4.96 -6.55
C ARG A 77 -0.32 -5.54 -7.89
N LEU A 78 0.54 -5.51 -8.91
CA LEU A 78 0.29 -6.11 -10.22
C LEU A 78 0.12 -7.63 -10.12
N ALA A 79 0.98 -8.32 -9.38
CA ALA A 79 0.88 -9.77 -9.18
C ALA A 79 -0.40 -10.15 -8.42
N VAL A 80 -0.73 -9.42 -7.34
CA VAL A 80 -1.99 -9.62 -6.60
C VAL A 80 -3.18 -9.40 -7.50
N HIS A 81 -3.20 -8.31 -8.28
CA HIS A 81 -4.28 -8.06 -9.22
C HIS A 81 -4.39 -9.19 -10.25
N ALA A 82 -3.31 -9.53 -10.96
CA ALA A 82 -3.32 -10.53 -12.02
C ALA A 82 -3.73 -11.94 -11.55
N LEU A 83 -3.45 -12.29 -10.29
CA LEU A 83 -3.73 -13.61 -9.73
C LEU A 83 -5.04 -13.67 -8.93
N HIS A 84 -5.68 -12.54 -8.65
CA HIS A 84 -6.88 -12.53 -7.82
C HIS A 84 -8.15 -12.88 -8.65
N PRO A 85 -8.96 -13.86 -8.21
CA PRO A 85 -10.11 -14.36 -8.99
C PRO A 85 -11.17 -13.31 -9.37
N ARG A 86 -11.21 -12.18 -8.65
CA ARG A 86 -12.18 -11.09 -8.90
C ARG A 86 -11.61 -9.94 -9.74
N SER A 87 -10.35 -10.02 -10.17
CA SER A 87 -9.73 -9.02 -11.03
C SER A 87 -10.21 -9.19 -12.47
N THR A 88 -11.38 -8.63 -12.75
CA THR A 88 -11.97 -8.60 -14.10
C THR A 88 -11.90 -7.19 -14.67
N ALA A 89 -12.03 -7.04 -15.99
CA ALA A 89 -12.10 -5.70 -16.61
C ALA A 89 -13.24 -4.84 -16.03
N ALA A 90 -14.34 -5.47 -15.59
CA ALA A 90 -15.46 -4.79 -14.94
C ALA A 90 -15.16 -4.36 -13.48
N ALA A 91 -14.08 -4.86 -12.86
CA ALA A 91 -13.66 -4.49 -11.51
C ALA A 91 -12.85 -3.17 -11.47
N PHE A 92 -12.60 -2.55 -12.63
CA PHE A 92 -12.07 -1.19 -12.74
C PHE A 92 -13.23 -0.21 -12.90
N PRO A 93 -13.75 0.40 -11.81
CA PRO A 93 -14.59 1.57 -11.96
C PRO A 93 -13.65 2.72 -12.34
N GLY A 94 -13.60 3.03 -13.63
CA GLY A 94 -13.22 4.36 -14.07
C GLY A 94 -14.30 5.37 -13.67
#